data_AF-A0A4Q5UMB5-F1
#
_entry.id   AF-A0A4Q5UMB5-F1
#
_cell.length_a   1.000
_cell.length_b   1.000
_cell.length_c   1.000
_cell.angle_alpha   90.00
_cell.angle_beta   90.00
_cell.angle_gamma   90.00
#
_symmetry.space_group_name_H-M   'P 1'
#
loop_
_entity.id
_entity.type
_entity.pdbx_description
1 polymer ?
#
loop_
_entity_poly.entity_id
_entity_poly.type
_entity_poly.pdbx_seq_one_letter_code
_entity_poly.pdbx_strand_id
1 'polypeptide(L)'
;MNLTKRYAFLLTLSVGMILLLSSFAILAPSGIGEDVLTYTNRFRKSKGLVELSSNKILDAVAQKHSEDMAAGRVKFGHDGFAKRNAAVQQKLSIRYFAENVAFGASTGEDV
;
A
#
# COMPACT_ATOMS: atom_id res chain seq x y z
N MET A 1 -17.74 -51.73 13.80
CA MET A 1 -17.48 -50.76 12.71
C MET A 1 -16.09 -51.05 12.14
N ASN A 2 -16.01 -51.50 10.88
CA ASN A 2 -14.77 -52.04 10.32
C ASN A 2 -13.67 -50.99 10.22
N LEU A 3 -12.44 -51.43 10.48
CA LEU A 3 -11.24 -50.60 10.64
C LEU A 3 -11.02 -49.63 9.47
N THR A 4 -11.36 -50.04 8.24
CA THR A 4 -11.34 -49.23 7.01
C THR A 4 -12.27 -48.02 7.03
N LYS A 5 -13.44 -48.10 7.68
CA LYS A 5 -14.38 -46.97 7.78
C LYS A 5 -13.90 -45.89 8.76
N ARG A 6 -13.05 -46.25 9.73
CA ARG A 6 -12.44 -45.31 10.68
C ARG A 6 -11.32 -44.49 10.04
N TYR A 7 -10.50 -45.11 9.19
CA TYR A 7 -9.47 -44.40 8.43
C TYR A 7 -10.05 -43.45 7.38
N ALA A 8 -11.14 -43.83 6.71
CA ALA A 8 -11.83 -42.94 5.78
C ALA A 8 -12.42 -41.69 6.47
N PHE A 9 -12.94 -41.83 7.70
CA PHE A 9 -13.47 -40.71 8.48
C PHE A 9 -12.38 -39.79 9.06
N LEU A 10 -11.21 -40.34 9.42
CA LEU A 10 -10.06 -39.57 9.89
C LEU A 10 -9.30 -38.87 8.75
N LEU A 11 -9.35 -39.41 7.53
CA LEU A 11 -8.76 -38.77 6.34
C LEU A 11 -9.57 -37.54 5.87
N THR A 12 -10.90 -37.57 5.97
CA THR A 12 -11.75 -36.43 5.56
C THR A 12 -11.69 -35.27 6.56
N LEU A 13 -11.54 -35.55 7.86
CA LEU A 13 -11.41 -34.53 8.89
C LEU A 13 -10.08 -33.74 8.76
N SER A 14 -8.99 -34.40 8.36
CA SER A 14 -7.67 -33.77 8.21
C SER A 14 -7.56 -32.92 6.93
N VAL A 15 -8.17 -33.34 5.82
CA VAL A 15 -8.22 -32.54 4.57
C VAL A 15 -9.10 -31.29 4.74
N GLY A 16 -10.23 -31.40 5.44
CA GLY A 16 -11.10 -30.24 5.75
C GLY A 16 -10.42 -29.19 6.63
N MET A 17 -9.59 -29.62 7.60
CA MET A 17 -8.83 -28.72 8.46
C MET A 17 -7.70 -28.01 7.70
N ILE A 18 -7.04 -28.67 6.75
CA ILE A 18 -6.00 -28.06 5.89
C ILE A 18 -6.59 -27.01 4.93
N LEU A 19 -7.82 -27.19 4.45
CA LEU A 19 -8.55 -26.20 3.64
C LEU A 19 -9.04 -24.99 4.47
N LEU A 20 -9.30 -25.17 5.77
CA LEU A 20 -9.61 -24.08 6.71
C LEU A 20 -8.37 -23.26 7.10
N LEU A 21 -7.18 -23.87 7.19
CA LEU A 21 -5.93 -23.16 7.53
C LEU A 21 -5.32 -22.37 6.35
N SER A 22 -5.67 -22.69 5.10
CA SER A 22 -5.15 -21.99 3.92
C SER A 22 -5.85 -20.67 3.61
N SER A 23 -6.92 -20.33 4.34
CA SER A 23 -7.62 -19.05 4.23
C SER A 23 -6.98 -17.94 5.07
N PHE A 24 -6.02 -18.26 5.94
CA PHE A 24 -5.11 -17.28 6.53
C PHE A 24 -3.93 -17.07 5.57
N ALA A 25 -4.20 -16.53 4.39
CA ALA A 25 -3.17 -15.73 3.74
C ALA A 25 -2.84 -14.61 4.73
N ILE A 26 -1.68 -14.73 5.39
CA ILE A 26 -1.12 -13.66 6.20
C ILE A 26 -1.11 -12.44 5.28
N LEU A 27 -2.03 -11.51 5.50
CA LEU A 27 -1.97 -10.19 4.88
C LEU A 27 -0.67 -9.61 5.41
N ALA A 28 0.41 -9.73 4.64
CA ALA A 28 1.62 -8.99 4.93
C ALA A 28 1.17 -7.53 5.08
N PRO A 29 1.57 -6.82 6.15
CA PRO A 29 1.18 -5.44 6.33
C PRO A 29 1.50 -4.71 5.03
N SER A 30 0.48 -4.08 4.45
CA SER A 30 0.63 -3.19 3.32
C SER A 30 1.69 -2.15 3.69
N GLY A 31 2.58 -1.83 2.75
CA GLY A 31 3.56 -0.77 3.01
C GLY A 31 2.83 0.55 3.28
N ILE A 32 3.44 1.46 4.05
CA ILE A 32 2.84 2.77 4.40
C ILE A 32 2.24 3.48 3.17
N GLY A 33 2.86 3.38 1.98
CA GLY A 33 2.32 3.97 0.75
C GLY A 33 0.98 3.39 0.30
N GLU A 34 0.76 2.09 0.45
CA GLU A 34 -0.51 1.42 0.12
C GLU A 34 -1.60 1.77 1.15
N ASP A 35 -1.23 1.89 2.42
CA ASP A 35 -2.11 2.38 3.48
C ASP A 35 -2.57 3.82 3.17
N VAL A 36 -1.64 4.72 2.86
CA VAL A 36 -1.95 6.12 2.50
C VAL A 36 -2.93 6.20 1.33
N LEU A 37 -2.73 5.40 0.28
CA LEU A 37 -3.67 5.35 -0.85
C LEU A 37 -5.05 4.86 -0.41
N THR A 38 -5.09 3.83 0.43
CA THR A 38 -6.33 3.24 0.96
C THR A 38 -7.13 4.25 1.80
N TYR A 39 -6.49 4.92 2.76
CA TYR A 39 -7.14 5.92 3.60
C TYR A 39 -7.51 7.19 2.82
N THR A 40 -6.66 7.62 1.87
CA THR A 40 -6.99 8.70 0.94
C THR A 40 -8.24 8.38 0.15
N ASN A 41 -8.35 7.18 -0.43
CA ASN A 41 -9.53 6.78 -1.20
C ASN A 41 -10.78 6.62 -0.34
N ARG A 42 -10.65 6.14 0.91
CA ARG A 42 -11.74 6.13 1.89
C ARG A 42 -12.28 7.55 2.13
N PHE A 43 -11.39 8.51 2.35
CA PHE A 43 -11.77 9.91 2.52
C PHE A 43 -12.41 10.49 1.25
N ARG A 44 -11.81 10.27 0.07
CA ARG A 44 -12.36 10.72 -1.22
C ARG A 44 -13.76 10.19 -1.47
N LYS A 45 -14.00 8.91 -1.20
CA LYS A 45 -15.32 8.28 -1.30
C LYS A 45 -16.33 8.93 -0.36
N SER A 46 -15.94 9.26 0.88
CA SER A 46 -16.80 10.01 1.82
C SER A 46 -17.21 11.41 1.31
N LYS A 47 -16.45 11.96 0.36
CA LYS A 47 -16.71 13.25 -0.30
C LYS A 47 -17.34 13.10 -1.69
N GLY A 48 -17.72 11.89 -2.10
CA GLY A 48 -18.28 11.61 -3.42
C GLY A 48 -17.28 11.77 -4.58
N LEU A 49 -15.98 11.69 -4.30
CA LEU A 49 -14.91 11.80 -5.29
C LEU A 49 -14.46 10.42 -5.78
N VAL A 50 -14.06 10.35 -7.05
CA VAL A 50 -13.51 9.13 -7.68
C VAL A 50 -12.21 8.72 -6.99
N GLU A 51 -12.00 7.42 -6.80
CA GLU A 51 -10.78 6.88 -6.22
C GLU A 51 -9.55 7.17 -7.10
N LEU A 52 -8.40 7.38 -6.46
CA LEU A 52 -7.10 7.47 -7.10
C LEU A 52 -6.52 6.08 -7.31
N SER A 53 -5.59 5.96 -8.25
CA SER A 53 -4.80 4.74 -8.48
C SER A 53 -3.32 5.04 -8.27
N SER A 54 -2.57 4.07 -7.74
CA SER A 54 -1.11 4.18 -7.65
C SER A 54 -0.49 4.19 -9.06
N ASN A 55 0.66 4.85 -9.16
CA ASN A 55 1.49 4.84 -10.36
C ASN A 55 2.95 4.66 -9.96
N LYS A 56 3.58 3.59 -10.46
CA LYS A 56 4.96 3.20 -10.10
C LYS A 56 5.99 4.32 -10.27
N ILE A 57 5.81 5.22 -11.25
CA ILE A 57 6.73 6.36 -11.44
C ILE A 57 6.55 7.40 -10.33
N LEU A 58 5.30 7.69 -9.96
CA LEU A 58 4.99 8.61 -8.86
C LEU A 58 5.46 8.04 -7.52
N ASP A 59 5.20 6.76 -7.29
CA ASP A 59 5.60 6.05 -6.06
C ASP A 59 7.12 6.10 -5.88
N ALA A 60 7.89 5.86 -6.94
CA ALA A 60 9.35 5.94 -6.90
C ALA A 60 9.86 7.37 -6.62
N VAL A 61 9.21 8.40 -7.18
CA VAL A 61 9.56 9.80 -6.93
C VAL A 61 9.25 10.21 -5.49
N ALA A 62 8.09 9.81 -4.96
CA ALA A 62 7.69 10.07 -3.59
C ALA A 62 8.61 9.36 -2.58
N GLN A 63 8.90 8.06 -2.81
CA GLN A 63 9.82 7.27 -2.00
C GLN A 63 11.19 7.94 -1.90
N LYS A 64 11.76 8.34 -3.05
CA LYS A 64 13.08 9.00 -3.09
C LYS A 64 13.08 10.34 -2.35
N HIS A 65 12.00 11.11 -2.44
CA HIS A 65 11.87 12.39 -1.72
C HIS A 65 11.81 12.17 -0.21
N SER A 66 11.03 11.18 0.26
CA SER A 66 10.99 10.78 1.67
C SER A 66 12.35 10.32 2.19
N GLU A 67 13.08 9.51 1.41
CA GLU A 67 14.44 9.09 1.75
C GLU A 67 15.43 10.26 1.80
N ASP A 68 15.30 11.24 0.91
CA ASP A 68 16.14 12.44 0.91
C ASP A 68 15.87 13.34 2.12
N MET A 69 14.61 13.49 2.51
CA MET A 69 14.22 14.20 3.73
C MET A 69 14.76 13.47 4.97
N ALA A 70 14.60 12.15 5.05
CA ALA A 70 15.08 11.34 6.17
C ALA A 70 16.61 11.35 6.29
N ALA A 71 17.33 11.34 5.16
CA ALA A 71 18.77 11.41 5.12
C ALA A 71 19.34 12.84 5.30
N GLY A 72 18.48 13.86 5.44
CA GLY A 72 18.91 15.26 5.54
C GLY A 72 19.53 15.83 4.26
N ARG A 73 19.36 15.16 3.11
CA ARG A 73 19.82 15.66 1.80
C ARG A 73 19.00 16.84 1.31
N VAL A 74 17.74 16.90 1.73
CA VAL A 74 16.84 18.05 1.62
C VAL A 74 16.16 18.29 2.95
N LYS A 75 15.67 19.51 3.18
CA LYS A 75 14.86 19.81 4.37
C LYS A 75 13.51 19.10 4.26
N PHE A 76 12.89 18.82 5.41
CA PHE A 76 11.49 18.42 5.44
C PHE A 76 10.62 19.51 4.80
N GLY A 77 9.84 19.14 3.78
CA GLY A 77 9.01 20.07 3.01
C GLY A 77 9.08 19.81 1.50
N HIS A 78 8.84 20.87 0.73
CA HIS A 78 8.66 20.80 -0.73
C HIS A 78 9.85 21.32 -1.52
N ASP A 79 11.03 21.42 -0.90
CA ASP A 79 12.25 21.83 -1.59
C ASP A 79 12.50 20.90 -2.80
N GLY A 80 12.71 21.50 -3.98
CA GLY A 80 12.89 20.77 -5.24
C GLY A 80 11.61 20.27 -5.92
N PHE A 81 10.41 20.62 -5.43
CA PHE A 81 9.12 20.20 -6.01
C PHE A 81 9.02 20.44 -7.52
N ALA A 82 9.39 21.63 -8.00
CA ALA A 82 9.33 21.97 -9.43
C ALA A 82 10.20 21.02 -10.30
N LYS A 83 11.36 20.60 -9.78
CA LYS A 83 12.25 19.65 -10.45
C LYS A 83 11.64 18.25 -10.49
N ARG A 84 11.02 17.79 -9.39
CA ARG A 84 10.30 16.51 -9.35
C ARG A 84 9.13 16.51 -10.34
N ASN A 85 8.32 17.57 -10.35
CA ASN A 85 7.21 17.74 -11.31
C ASN A 85 7.71 17.66 -12.76
N ALA A 86 8.76 18.42 -13.12
CA ALA A 86 9.35 18.38 -14.46
C ALA A 86 9.85 16.97 -14.84
N ALA A 87 10.51 16.25 -13.93
CA ALA A 87 10.98 14.90 -14.17
C ALA A 87 9.84 13.89 -14.37
N VAL A 88 8.70 14.08 -13.71
CA VAL A 88 7.49 13.26 -13.89
C VAL A 88 6.84 13.57 -15.24
N GLN A 89 6.72 14.85 -15.63
CA GLN A 89 6.10 15.25 -16.90
C GLN A 89 6.86 14.74 -18.13
N GLN A 90 8.16 14.45 -18.01
CA GLN A 90 8.93 13.79 -19.07
C GLN A 90 8.52 12.32 -19.29
N LYS A 91 7.86 11.69 -18.30
CA LYS A 91 7.50 10.27 -18.32
C LYS A 91 5.98 10.03 -18.38
N LEU A 92 5.18 10.99 -17.93
CA LEU A 92 3.73 10.91 -17.84
C LEU A 92 3.09 12.17 -18.40
N SER A 93 2.04 11.99 -19.20
CA SER A 93 1.19 13.11 -19.65
C SER A 93 0.20 13.50 -18.55
N ILE A 94 0.61 14.40 -17.66
CA ILE A 94 -0.21 14.91 -16.55
C ILE A 94 -0.48 16.41 -16.69
N ARG A 95 -1.66 16.86 -16.26
CA ARG A 95 -2.06 18.27 -16.28
C ARG A 95 -1.74 19.01 -14.97
N TYR A 96 -1.80 18.29 -13.87
CA TYR A 96 -1.62 18.82 -12.52
C TYR A 96 -0.75 17.87 -11.71
N PHE A 97 0.04 18.43 -10.80
CA PHE A 97 0.92 17.71 -9.89
C PHE A 97 0.89 18.40 -8.52
N ALA A 98 0.80 17.62 -7.45
CA ALA A 98 0.74 18.10 -6.08
C ALA A 98 1.47 17.11 -5.16
N GLU A 99 1.89 17.58 -4.00
CA GLU A 99 2.66 16.78 -3.03
C GLU A 99 2.20 17.13 -1.61
N ASN A 100 1.92 16.11 -0.81
CA ASN A 100 1.76 16.22 0.64
C ASN A 100 2.94 15.48 1.29
N VAL A 101 3.44 15.99 2.43
CA VAL A 101 4.50 15.34 3.21
C VAL A 101 4.13 15.33 4.68
N ALA A 102 4.49 14.26 5.39
CA ALA A 102 4.23 14.09 6.82
C ALA A 102 5.51 13.59 7.53
N PHE A 103 5.64 13.91 8.82
CA PHE A 103 6.76 13.51 9.67
C PHE A 103 6.24 12.93 10.99
N GLY A 104 6.84 11.84 11.45
CA GLY A 104 6.49 11.19 12.73
C GLY A 104 5.27 10.26 12.68
N ALA A 105 4.72 9.99 11.49
CA ALA A 105 3.66 9.01 11.30
C ALA A 105 4.17 7.59 11.60
N SER A 106 3.37 6.80 12.33
CA SER A 106 3.68 5.40 12.63
C SER A 106 2.96 4.45 11.66
N THR A 107 1.86 4.91 11.07
CA THR A 107 1.05 4.18 10.09
C THR A 107 0.68 5.10 8.91
N GLY A 108 0.18 4.53 7.82
CA GLY A 108 -0.36 5.34 6.71
C GLY A 108 -1.69 6.03 7.02
N GLU A 109 -2.37 5.70 8.13
CA GLU A 109 -3.55 6.42 8.61
C GLU A 109 -3.20 7.76 9.26
N ASP A 110 -1.98 7.87 9.82
CA ASP A 110 -1.49 9.08 10.50
C ASP A 110 -1.00 10.19 9.54
N VAL A 111 -0.97 9.89 8.23
CA VAL A 111 -0.48 10.76 7.14
C VAL A 111 -1.62 11.53 6.50
#